data_AF-A0A6D2GDZ5-F1
#
_entry.id   AF-A0A6D2GDZ5-F1
#
_cell.length_a   1.000
_cell.length_b   1.000
_cell.length_c   1.000
_cell.angle_alpha   90.00
_cell.angle_beta   90.00
_cell.angle_gamma   90.00
#
_symmetry.space_group_name_H-M   'P 1'
#
loop_
_entity.id
_entity.type
_entity.pdbx_description
1 polymer ?
#
loop_
_entity_poly.entity_id
_entity_poly.type
_entity_poly.pdbx_seq_one_letter_code
_entity_poly.pdbx_strand_id
1 'polypeptide(L)'
;MAQARNHTHTWNQITDVPDGTLLQKGIVKLNAATNSSSTSEAATPSAVREAYELANSKASANHTHAWSQITDVPDGTLTQKGIVKLNSATNSTSTTEAATPSAVKAAYDLANSKTSATNIYTKAQSDARYVQNVMLGAVGKADTAAPAGCVVTYVDGGDKMQGIEYKPLQININGTWRTISG
;
A
#
# COMPACT_ATOMS: atom_id res chain seq x y z
N MET A 1 -1.43 -7.88 -103.62
CA MET A 1 -1.59 -7.91 -102.16
C MET A 1 -0.74 -6.79 -101.59
N ALA A 2 -1.35 -5.67 -101.19
CA ALA A 2 -0.60 -4.55 -100.65
C ALA A 2 -0.22 -4.85 -99.19
N GLN A 3 1.08 -4.89 -98.90
CA GLN A 3 1.59 -5.05 -97.53
C GLN A 3 1.17 -3.84 -96.68
N ALA A 4 0.73 -4.08 -95.45
CA ALA A 4 0.48 -3.02 -94.49
C ALA A 4 1.77 -2.19 -94.29
N ARG A 5 1.71 -0.89 -94.57
CA ARG A 5 2.79 0.06 -94.28
C ARG A 5 2.62 0.56 -92.85
N ASN A 6 3.68 0.56 -92.05
CA ASN A 6 3.68 1.26 -90.77
C ASN A 6 3.61 2.78 -91.04
N HIS A 7 2.70 3.46 -90.35
CA HIS A 7 2.63 4.91 -90.31
C HIS A 7 2.48 5.41 -88.87
N THR A 8 2.70 6.69 -88.65
CA THR A 8 2.57 7.35 -87.34
C THR A 8 1.50 8.44 -87.41
N HIS A 9 0.90 8.73 -86.25
CA HIS A 9 0.00 9.85 -86.06
C HIS A 9 0.60 10.81 -85.05
N THR A 10 0.38 12.11 -85.25
CA THR A 10 0.66 13.11 -84.22
C THR A 10 -0.45 13.09 -83.18
N TRP A 11 -0.16 13.50 -81.94
CA TRP A 11 -1.15 13.47 -80.86
C TRP A 11 -2.46 14.22 -81.21
N ASN A 12 -2.35 15.34 -81.93
CA ASN A 12 -3.50 16.15 -82.34
C ASN A 12 -4.41 15.46 -83.38
N GLN A 13 -3.97 14.33 -83.96
CA GLN A 13 -4.79 13.50 -84.86
C GLN A 13 -5.55 12.40 -84.11
N ILE A 14 -5.26 12.18 -82.81
CA ILE A 14 -5.95 11.22 -81.97
C ILE A 14 -7.16 11.92 -81.33
N THR A 15 -8.36 11.40 -81.59
CA THR A 15 -9.64 11.93 -81.08
C THR A 15 -10.38 10.85 -80.29
N ASP A 16 -11.42 11.23 -79.54
CA ASP A 16 -12.30 10.34 -78.75
C ASP A 16 -11.57 9.50 -77.69
N VAL A 17 -10.48 10.01 -77.11
CA VAL A 17 -9.84 9.38 -75.95
C VAL A 17 -10.70 9.64 -74.71
N PRO A 18 -11.26 8.61 -74.05
CA PRO A 18 -12.11 8.80 -72.88
C PRO A 18 -11.28 9.19 -71.65
N ASP A 19 -11.93 9.82 -70.67
CA ASP A 19 -11.36 10.02 -69.34
C ASP A 19 -11.24 8.69 -68.59
N GLY A 20 -10.18 8.58 -67.78
CA GLY A 20 -9.99 7.45 -66.88
C GLY A 20 -10.98 7.51 -65.72
N THR A 21 -11.68 6.40 -65.46
CA THR A 21 -12.58 6.23 -64.33
C THR A 21 -12.30 4.91 -63.62
N LEU A 22 -13.00 4.63 -62.52
CA LEU A 22 -12.90 3.34 -61.83
C LEU A 22 -13.42 2.15 -62.67
N LEU A 23 -14.18 2.41 -63.74
CA LEU A 23 -14.79 1.37 -64.59
C LEU A 23 -14.28 1.39 -66.04
N GLN A 24 -13.67 2.49 -66.47
CA GLN A 24 -13.25 2.71 -67.86
C GLN A 24 -11.80 3.22 -67.90
N LYS A 25 -10.96 2.59 -68.74
CA LYS A 25 -9.60 3.08 -69.01
C LYS A 25 -9.65 4.38 -69.82
N GLY A 26 -8.74 5.30 -69.54
CA GLY A 26 -8.68 6.60 -70.20
C GLY A 26 -7.53 7.47 -69.70
N ILE A 27 -7.52 8.76 -70.08
CA ILE A 27 -6.55 9.75 -69.62
C ILE A 27 -7.02 10.42 -68.32
N VAL A 28 -6.09 10.79 -67.43
CA VAL A 28 -6.39 11.42 -66.14
C VAL A 28 -5.50 12.64 -65.95
N LYS A 29 -6.08 13.73 -65.47
CA LYS A 29 -5.34 14.94 -65.12
C LYS A 29 -4.60 14.76 -63.80
N LEU A 30 -3.34 15.18 -63.74
CA LEU A 30 -2.55 15.13 -62.50
C LEU A 30 -2.87 16.33 -61.60
N ASN A 31 -2.93 16.10 -60.29
CA ASN A 31 -3.13 17.12 -59.27
C ASN A 31 -2.09 16.99 -58.15
N ALA A 32 -1.47 18.11 -57.80
CA ALA A 32 -0.43 18.21 -56.77
C ALA A 32 -0.95 18.70 -55.40
N ALA A 33 -2.26 18.99 -55.26
CA ALA A 33 -2.86 19.43 -54.01
C ALA A 33 -2.99 18.27 -53.00
N THR A 34 -2.70 18.57 -51.73
CA THR A 34 -2.75 17.61 -50.61
C THR A 34 -4.11 17.53 -49.91
N ASN A 35 -5.05 18.38 -50.31
CA ASN A 35 -6.41 18.49 -49.75
C ASN A 35 -7.51 18.41 -50.83
N SER A 36 -7.18 17.91 -52.02
CA SER A 36 -8.15 17.79 -53.11
C SER A 36 -9.26 16.79 -52.77
N SER A 37 -10.51 17.15 -53.06
CA SER A 37 -11.66 16.25 -53.01
C SER A 37 -12.05 15.70 -54.39
N SER A 38 -11.27 16.01 -55.43
CA SER A 38 -11.55 15.57 -56.80
C SER A 38 -11.45 14.04 -56.92
N THR A 39 -12.47 13.44 -57.54
CA THR A 39 -12.49 12.00 -57.88
C THR A 39 -12.04 11.72 -59.32
N SER A 40 -11.67 12.77 -60.07
CA SER A 40 -11.35 12.71 -61.51
C SER A 40 -9.90 13.10 -61.82
N GLU A 41 -9.09 13.34 -60.79
CA GLU A 41 -7.68 13.69 -60.93
C GLU A 41 -6.82 12.67 -60.18
N ALA A 42 -5.61 12.39 -60.70
CA ALA A 42 -4.65 11.51 -60.07
C ALA A 42 -3.64 12.32 -59.25
N ALA A 43 -3.39 11.88 -58.01
CA ALA A 43 -2.39 12.50 -57.15
C ALA A 43 -0.97 12.34 -57.73
N THR A 44 -0.15 13.39 -57.63
CA THR A 44 1.28 13.30 -57.95
C THR A 44 2.06 12.67 -56.78
N PRO A 45 3.24 12.06 -57.05
CA PRO A 45 4.13 11.60 -55.98
C PRO A 45 4.52 12.71 -54.99
N SER A 46 4.59 13.97 -55.43
CA SER A 46 4.86 15.12 -54.55
C SER A 46 3.72 15.36 -53.55
N ALA A 47 2.45 15.31 -54.00
CA ALA A 47 1.30 15.46 -53.12
C ALA A 47 1.23 14.34 -52.08
N VAL A 48 1.49 13.10 -52.50
CA VAL A 48 1.51 11.95 -51.59
C VAL A 48 2.59 12.09 -50.53
N ARG A 49 3.81 12.50 -50.92
CA ARG A 49 4.92 12.71 -50.00
C ARG A 49 4.63 13.83 -48.99
N GLU A 50 4.10 14.96 -49.44
CA GLU A 50 3.76 16.09 -48.56
C GLU A 50 2.66 15.73 -47.55
N ALA A 51 1.62 15.01 -47.99
CA ALA A 51 0.58 14.52 -47.08
C ALA A 51 1.15 13.54 -46.03
N TYR A 52 2.07 12.68 -46.44
CA TYR A 52 2.76 11.75 -45.54
C TYR A 52 3.65 12.47 -44.51
N GLU A 53 4.47 13.42 -44.95
CA GLU A 53 5.31 14.25 -44.07
C GLU A 53 4.45 15.04 -43.08
N LEU A 54 3.32 15.61 -43.53
CA LEU A 54 2.37 16.29 -42.67
C LEU A 54 1.79 15.34 -41.61
N ALA A 55 1.30 14.16 -41.99
CA ALA A 55 0.78 13.18 -41.04
C ALA A 55 1.84 12.79 -39.98
N ASN A 56 3.07 12.53 -40.42
CA ASN A 56 4.19 12.22 -39.51
C ASN A 56 4.56 13.39 -38.59
N SER A 57 4.45 14.64 -39.07
CA SER A 57 4.68 15.83 -38.23
C SER A 57 3.60 16.03 -37.16
N LYS A 58 2.39 15.51 -37.41
CA LYS A 58 1.24 15.63 -36.49
C LYS A 58 1.14 14.48 -35.51
N ALA A 59 1.79 13.36 -35.79
CA ALA A 59 2.00 12.29 -34.84
C ALA A 59 2.96 12.78 -33.74
N SER A 60 2.45 13.56 -32.79
CA SER A 60 3.24 13.89 -31.61
C SER A 60 3.60 12.60 -30.88
N ALA A 61 4.90 12.31 -30.77
CA ALA A 61 5.39 11.14 -30.03
C ALA A 61 4.89 11.14 -28.57
N ASN A 62 4.63 12.33 -28.02
CA ASN A 62 3.99 12.52 -26.73
C ASN A 62 2.75 13.40 -26.89
N HIS A 63 1.60 12.91 -26.44
CA HIS A 63 0.39 13.71 -26.30
C HIS A 63 -0.15 13.57 -24.87
N THR A 64 -1.12 14.40 -24.52
CA THR A 64 -1.77 14.37 -23.20
C THR A 64 -3.26 14.19 -23.37
N HIS A 65 -3.89 13.54 -22.38
CA HIS A 65 -5.34 13.44 -22.27
C HIS A 65 -5.80 14.20 -21.04
N ALA A 66 -6.96 14.84 -21.13
CA ALA A 66 -7.64 15.30 -19.94
C ALA A 66 -8.06 14.08 -19.10
N TRP A 67 -7.96 14.18 -17.78
CA TRP A 67 -8.35 13.08 -16.89
C TRP A 67 -9.77 12.58 -17.14
N SER A 68 -10.70 13.48 -17.49
CA SER A 68 -12.10 13.14 -17.82
C SER A 68 -12.28 12.28 -19.06
N GLN A 69 -11.25 12.15 -19.91
CA GLN A 69 -11.26 11.30 -21.10
C GLN A 69 -10.68 9.90 -20.83
N ILE A 70 -10.10 9.69 -19.64
CA ILE A 70 -9.54 8.40 -19.24
C ILE A 70 -10.66 7.62 -18.56
N THR A 71 -11.17 6.59 -19.23
CA THR A 71 -12.19 5.68 -18.70
C THR A 71 -11.55 4.37 -18.25
N ASP A 72 -12.32 3.56 -17.50
CA ASP A 72 -11.97 2.18 -17.13
C ASP A 72 -10.67 2.05 -16.32
N VAL A 73 -10.31 3.07 -15.54
CA VAL A 73 -9.23 2.96 -14.56
C VAL A 73 -9.71 2.05 -13.42
N PRO A 74 -9.04 0.92 -13.15
CA PRO A 74 -9.44 0.02 -12.08
C PRO A 74 -9.23 0.64 -10.71
N ASP A 75 -9.98 0.13 -9.73
CA ASP A 75 -9.71 0.41 -8.33
C ASP A 75 -8.41 -0.27 -7.88
N GLY A 76 -7.69 0.40 -6.98
CA GLY A 76 -6.49 -0.15 -6.36
C GLY A 76 -6.86 -1.23 -5.35
N THR A 77 -6.21 -2.39 -5.47
CA THR A 77 -6.34 -3.50 -4.53
C THR A 77 -4.94 -3.98 -4.11
N LEU A 78 -4.87 -4.97 -3.22
CA LEU A 78 -3.59 -5.58 -2.82
C LEU A 78 -2.89 -6.31 -3.97
N THR A 79 -3.62 -6.67 -5.04
CA THR A 79 -3.10 -7.43 -6.18
C THR A 79 -3.25 -6.71 -7.52
N GLN A 80 -4.03 -5.63 -7.59
CA GLN A 80 -4.25 -4.84 -8.79
C GLN A 80 -3.88 -3.37 -8.53
N LYS A 81 -3.07 -2.80 -9.43
CA LYS A 81 -2.80 -1.36 -9.42
C LYS A 81 -4.04 -0.61 -9.88
N GLY A 82 -4.33 0.52 -9.25
CA GLY A 82 -5.52 1.32 -9.55
C GLY A 82 -5.60 2.59 -8.69
N ILE A 83 -6.75 3.26 -8.74
CA ILE A 83 -7.03 4.46 -7.93
C ILE A 83 -7.59 4.04 -6.57
N VAL A 84 -7.23 4.76 -5.52
CA VAL A 84 -7.81 4.57 -4.18
C VAL A 84 -8.38 5.88 -3.67
N LYS A 85 -9.50 5.80 -2.95
CA LYS A 85 -10.07 6.94 -2.23
C LYS A 85 -9.37 7.08 -0.87
N LEU A 86 -9.10 8.32 -0.46
CA LEU A 86 -8.47 8.59 0.83
C LEU A 86 -9.51 8.71 1.96
N ASN A 87 -9.17 8.19 3.14
CA ASN A 87 -9.98 8.28 4.35
C ASN A 87 -9.14 8.71 5.55
N SER A 88 -9.65 9.68 6.32
CA SER A 88 -8.99 10.22 7.52
C SER A 88 -9.61 9.73 8.85
N ALA A 89 -10.57 8.82 8.83
CA ALA A 89 -11.13 8.22 10.03
C ALA A 89 -10.12 7.25 10.68
N THR A 90 -10.01 7.29 12.00
CA THR A 90 -9.10 6.43 12.78
C THR A 90 -9.70 5.08 13.16
N ASN A 91 -10.98 4.88 12.87
CA ASN A 91 -11.76 3.68 13.18
C ASN A 91 -12.40 3.05 11.92
N SER A 92 -11.93 3.41 10.72
CA SER A 92 -12.44 2.85 9.48
C SER A 92 -12.11 1.36 9.38
N THR A 93 -13.08 0.58 8.92
CA THR A 93 -12.91 -0.85 8.57
C THR A 93 -12.81 -1.08 7.06
N SER A 94 -12.78 0.00 6.26
CA SER A 94 -12.69 -0.10 4.81
C SER A 94 -11.39 -0.77 4.38
N THR A 95 -11.49 -1.70 3.44
CA THR A 95 -10.35 -2.37 2.80
C THR A 95 -10.03 -1.81 1.40
N THR A 96 -10.81 -0.82 0.94
CA THR A 96 -10.69 -0.21 -0.40
C THR A 96 -10.26 1.25 -0.36
N GLU A 97 -10.14 1.83 0.84
CA GLU A 97 -9.68 3.20 1.04
C GLU A 97 -8.28 3.22 1.66
N ALA A 98 -7.46 4.21 1.29
CA ALA A 98 -6.15 4.41 1.89
C ALA A 98 -6.23 5.40 3.06
N ALA A 99 -5.57 5.06 4.17
CA ALA A 99 -5.48 5.95 5.33
C ALA A 99 -4.61 7.18 5.01
N THR A 100 -5.06 8.36 5.42
CA THR A 100 -4.23 9.58 5.32
C THR A 100 -3.17 9.61 6.42
N PRO A 101 -2.06 10.36 6.23
CA PRO A 101 -1.07 10.57 7.29
C PRO A 101 -1.69 11.13 8.59
N SER A 102 -2.76 11.92 8.48
CA SER A 102 -3.48 12.45 9.64
C SER A 102 -4.18 11.37 10.47
N ALA A 103 -4.83 10.38 9.84
CA ALA A 103 -5.44 9.25 10.54
C ALA A 103 -4.39 8.38 11.21
N VAL A 104 -3.30 8.07 10.50
CA VAL A 104 -2.21 7.26 11.03
C VAL A 104 -1.58 7.93 12.24
N LYS A 105 -1.30 9.24 12.16
CA LYS A 105 -0.76 10.00 13.28
C LYS A 105 -1.70 10.04 14.47
N ALA A 106 -2.99 10.30 14.26
CA ALA A 106 -3.97 10.35 15.34
C ALA A 106 -4.13 8.99 16.05
N ALA A 107 -4.15 7.88 15.29
CA ALA A 107 -4.17 6.54 15.87
C ALA A 107 -2.89 6.24 16.66
N TYR A 108 -1.73 6.63 16.15
CA TYR A 108 -0.44 6.46 16.82
C TYR A 108 -0.33 7.27 18.12
N ASP A 109 -0.71 8.54 18.09
CA ASP A 109 -0.72 9.41 19.27
C ASP A 109 -1.67 8.88 20.35
N LEU A 110 -2.86 8.39 19.94
CA LEU A 110 -3.81 7.74 20.85
C LEU A 110 -3.19 6.49 21.49
N ALA A 111 -2.54 5.62 20.72
CA ALA A 111 -1.87 4.44 21.24
C ALA A 111 -0.78 4.80 22.26
N ASN A 112 0.08 5.78 21.95
CA ASN A 112 1.12 6.26 22.86
C ASN A 112 0.53 6.81 24.17
N SER A 113 -0.60 7.54 24.10
CA SER A 113 -1.26 8.06 25.30
C SER A 113 -1.78 6.96 26.24
N LYS A 114 -2.24 5.82 25.69
CA LYS A 114 -2.76 4.69 26.49
C LYS A 114 -1.67 3.87 27.15
N THR A 115 -0.52 3.71 26.49
CA THR A 115 0.66 3.06 27.07
C THR A 115 1.11 3.77 28.34
N SER A 116 1.02 5.10 28.40
CA SER A 116 1.36 5.87 29.60
C SER A 116 0.26 5.90 30.66
N ALA A 117 -1.01 5.72 30.29
CA ALA A 117 -2.16 5.83 31.20
C ALA A 117 -2.50 4.54 31.95
N THR A 118 -1.99 3.39 31.50
CA THR A 118 -2.20 2.12 32.22
C THR A 118 -1.25 2.12 33.42
N ASN A 119 -1.78 1.96 34.64
CA ASN A 119 -1.02 1.75 35.89
C ASN A 119 -0.25 0.40 35.85
N ILE A 120 0.53 0.17 34.81
CA ILE A 120 1.50 -0.90 34.76
C ILE A 120 2.67 -0.38 35.59
N TYR A 121 2.70 -0.79 36.85
CA TYR A 121 3.88 -0.57 37.66
C TYR A 121 5.09 -1.11 36.90
N THR A 122 6.10 -0.27 36.69
CA THR A 122 7.39 -0.76 36.20
C THR A 122 7.89 -1.84 37.13
N LYS A 123 8.77 -2.73 36.67
CA LYS A 123 9.35 -3.77 37.53
C LYS A 123 9.86 -3.17 38.86
N ALA A 124 10.56 -2.03 38.81
CA ALA A 124 11.02 -1.34 40.02
C ALA A 124 9.88 -0.85 40.93
N GLN A 125 8.78 -0.33 40.36
CA GLN A 125 7.61 0.09 41.14
C GLN A 125 6.89 -1.10 41.78
N SER A 126 6.77 -2.23 41.07
CA SER A 126 6.19 -3.46 41.60
C SER A 126 7.06 -4.04 42.70
N ASP A 127 8.37 -4.12 42.45
CA ASP A 127 9.37 -4.60 43.41
C ASP A 127 9.36 -3.78 44.70
N ALA A 128 9.12 -2.47 44.61
CA ALA A 128 9.03 -1.57 45.75
C ALA A 128 7.74 -1.68 46.56
N ARG A 129 6.63 -2.15 45.95
CA ARG A 129 5.29 -2.13 46.56
C ARG A 129 4.79 -3.49 47.01
N TYR A 130 5.27 -4.57 46.39
CA TYR A 130 4.70 -5.90 46.59
C TYR A 130 5.75 -6.90 47.13
N VAL A 131 5.25 -7.90 47.86
CA VAL A 131 6.07 -9.02 48.34
C VAL A 131 6.55 -9.84 47.15
N GLN A 132 7.86 -9.94 47.00
CA GLN A 132 8.52 -10.67 45.92
C GLN A 132 8.80 -12.12 46.31
N ASN A 133 9.03 -12.38 47.60
CA ASN A 133 9.26 -13.72 48.12
C ASN A 133 8.97 -13.81 49.63
N VAL A 134 8.82 -15.02 50.16
CA VAL A 134 8.60 -15.30 51.58
C VAL A 134 9.56 -16.40 52.04
N MET A 135 10.16 -16.27 53.22
CA MET A 135 11.00 -17.30 53.83
C MET A 135 10.85 -17.34 55.36
N LEU A 136 11.43 -18.36 56.00
CA LEU A 136 11.53 -18.47 57.46
C LEU A 136 12.92 -18.03 57.93
N GLY A 137 12.98 -17.21 58.98
CA GLY A 137 14.23 -16.74 59.57
C GLY A 137 14.90 -17.76 60.52
N ALA A 138 15.77 -17.26 61.40
CA ALA A 138 16.48 -18.09 62.38
C ALA A 138 15.52 -18.72 63.41
N VAL A 139 15.91 -19.89 63.94
CA VAL A 139 15.14 -20.60 64.98
C VAL A 139 15.18 -19.81 66.28
N GLY A 140 14.01 -19.58 66.87
CA GLY A 140 13.81 -19.15 68.25
C GLY A 140 13.12 -20.24 69.07
N LYS A 141 13.25 -20.18 70.40
CA LYS A 141 12.62 -21.12 71.35
C LYS A 141 11.71 -20.38 72.31
N ALA A 142 10.56 -20.95 72.64
CA ALA A 142 9.65 -20.44 73.66
C ALA A 142 8.94 -21.60 74.36
N ASP A 143 8.45 -21.38 75.57
CA ASP A 143 7.89 -22.47 76.38
C ASP A 143 6.39 -22.69 76.12
N THR A 144 5.67 -21.67 75.68
CA THR A 144 4.19 -21.68 75.67
C THR A 144 3.55 -21.25 74.35
N ALA A 145 4.12 -20.28 73.64
CA ALA A 145 3.57 -19.79 72.37
C ALA A 145 4.61 -19.07 71.51
N ALA A 146 4.44 -19.14 70.18
CA ALA A 146 5.29 -18.40 69.26
C ALA A 146 4.89 -16.91 69.26
N PRO A 147 5.86 -15.98 69.18
CA PRO A 147 5.55 -14.57 69.02
C PRO A 147 4.75 -14.27 67.76
N ALA A 148 4.00 -13.17 67.74
CA ALA A 148 3.25 -12.74 66.57
C ALA A 148 4.19 -12.47 65.38
N GLY A 149 3.78 -12.93 64.18
CA GLY A 149 4.64 -12.91 62.98
C GLY A 149 5.59 -14.12 62.86
N CYS A 150 5.56 -15.06 63.81
CA CYS A 150 6.32 -16.32 63.75
C CYS A 150 5.43 -17.52 63.45
N VAL A 151 6.03 -18.55 62.84
CA VAL A 151 5.41 -19.86 62.62
C VAL A 151 6.11 -20.87 63.52
N VAL A 152 5.33 -21.70 64.24
CA VAL A 152 5.86 -22.83 65.01
C VAL A 152 6.38 -23.88 64.02
N THR A 153 7.65 -24.25 64.14
CA THR A 153 8.29 -25.24 63.26
C THR A 153 8.55 -26.56 63.95
N TYR A 154 8.56 -26.58 65.29
CA TYR A 154 8.70 -27.80 66.08
C TYR A 154 8.01 -27.62 67.44
N VAL A 155 7.46 -28.70 67.99
CA VAL A 155 6.94 -28.77 69.36
C VAL A 155 7.67 -29.90 70.04
N ASP A 156 8.31 -29.60 71.17
CA ASP A 156 9.00 -30.57 72.00
C ASP A 156 8.08 -31.02 73.16
N GLY A 157 8.05 -32.33 73.43
CA GLY A 157 7.25 -32.92 74.51
C GLY A 157 6.62 -34.27 74.18
N GLY A 158 6.31 -35.03 75.24
CA GLY A 158 5.54 -36.28 75.22
C GLY A 158 4.07 -36.05 75.56
N ASP A 159 3.59 -36.59 76.68
CA ASP A 159 2.19 -36.44 77.14
C ASP A 159 1.76 -34.99 77.44
N LYS A 160 2.72 -34.06 77.58
CA LYS A 160 2.50 -32.61 77.69
C LYS A 160 3.58 -31.86 76.90
N MET A 161 3.21 -30.72 76.32
CA MET A 161 4.13 -29.79 75.66
C MET A 161 5.18 -29.27 76.66
N GLN A 162 6.46 -29.37 76.32
CA GLN A 162 7.59 -28.91 77.13
C GLN A 162 8.24 -27.65 76.56
N GLY A 163 8.11 -27.42 75.25
CA GLY A 163 8.54 -26.20 74.59
C GLY A 163 8.22 -26.20 73.10
N ILE A 164 8.47 -25.09 72.44
CA ILE A 164 8.30 -24.92 71.00
C ILE A 164 9.53 -24.29 70.37
N GLU A 165 9.80 -24.66 69.13
CA GLU A 165 10.70 -23.92 68.25
C GLU A 165 9.86 -23.20 67.19
N TYR A 166 10.20 -21.95 66.93
CA TYR A 166 9.53 -21.12 65.96
C TYR A 166 10.54 -20.44 65.04
N LYS A 167 10.08 -20.03 63.86
CA LYS A 167 10.85 -19.17 62.96
C LYS A 167 10.01 -17.96 62.56
N PRO A 168 10.57 -16.74 62.55
CA PRO A 168 9.86 -15.57 62.08
C PRO A 168 9.60 -15.66 60.57
N LEU A 169 8.42 -15.23 60.12
CA LEU A 169 8.16 -15.03 58.70
C LEU A 169 8.96 -13.82 58.22
N GLN A 170 9.64 -13.98 57.11
CA GLN A 170 10.36 -12.90 56.44
C GLN A 170 9.83 -12.71 55.02
N ILE A 171 9.66 -11.46 54.63
CA ILE A 171 9.19 -11.08 53.28
C ILE A 171 10.28 -10.29 52.58
N ASN A 172 10.46 -10.56 51.29
CA ASN A 172 11.34 -9.79 50.44
C ASN A 172 10.54 -8.69 49.73
N ILE A 173 10.91 -7.43 49.96
CA ILE A 173 10.37 -6.28 49.24
C ILE A 173 11.57 -5.43 48.82
N ASN A 174 11.62 -5.04 47.55
CA ASN A 174 12.71 -4.27 46.97
C ASN A 174 14.08 -4.91 47.20
N GLY A 175 14.17 -6.24 47.05
CA GLY A 175 15.41 -7.00 47.28
C GLY A 175 15.85 -7.09 48.75
N THR A 176 15.11 -6.49 49.69
CA THR A 176 15.44 -6.46 51.12
C THR A 176 14.53 -7.41 51.89
N TRP A 177 15.11 -8.32 52.66
CA TRP A 177 14.38 -9.19 53.57
C TRP A 177 13.99 -8.44 54.85
N ARG A 178 12.71 -8.55 55.24
CA ARG A 178 12.17 -7.95 56.46
C ARG A 178 11.44 -9.00 57.26
N THR A 179 11.71 -9.07 58.55
CA THR A 179 10.95 -9.90 59.49
C THR A 179 9.59 -9.27 59.74
N ILE A 180 8.52 -10.06 59.61
CA ILE A 180 7.19 -9.66 60.04
C ILE A 180 7.18 -9.68 61.57
N SER A 181 7.10 -8.52 62.19
CA SER A 181 6.73 -8.38 63.61
C SER A 181 5.22 -8.17 63.67
N GLY A 182 4.53 -8.96 64.50
CA GLY A 182 3.12 -8.72 64.78
C GLY A 182 2.87 -7.59 65.77
#